data_AF-A0A1Q3TXC7-F1
#
_entry.id   AF-A0A1Q3TXC7-F1
#
_cell.length_a   1.000
_cell.length_b   1.000
_cell.length_c   1.000
_cell.angle_alpha   90.00
_cell.angle_beta   90.00
_cell.angle_gamma   90.00
#
_symmetry.space_group_name_H-M   'P 1'
#
loop_
_entity.id
_entity.type
_entity.pdbx_description
1 polymer ?
#
loop_
_entity_poly.entity_id
_entity_poly.type
_entity_poly.pdbx_seq_one_letter_code
_entity_poly.pdbx_strand_id
1 'polypeptide(L)' 'MHKLYILFIIVFVLLLGYAVHKVIKRFIDPRKSVNHLFLYFLFHFIAVFILVFLVDFFILKFSATLFG' A
#
# COMPACT_ATOMS: atom_id res chain seq x y z
N MET A 1 -23.51 4.08 -8.95
CA MET A 1 -22.29 4.91 -9.10
C MET A 1 -21.31 4.74 -7.94
N HIS A 2 -21.64 5.09 -6.69
CA HIS A 2 -20.69 5.00 -5.55
C HIS A 2 -20.04 3.63 -5.30
N LYS A 3 -20.79 2.53 -5.40
CA LYS A 3 -20.23 1.16 -5.26
C LYS A 3 -19.14 0.85 -6.28
N LEU A 4 -19.24 1.42 -7.49
CA LEU A 4 -18.30 1.20 -8.58
C LEU A 4 -17.00 1.98 -8.35
N TYR A 5 -17.09 3.21 -7.79
CA TYR A 5 -15.92 3.98 -7.36
C TYR A 5 -15.17 3.30 -6.21
N ILE A 6 -15.88 2.79 -5.20
CA ILE A 6 -15.27 2.04 -4.09
C ILE A 6 -14.53 0.81 -4.62
N LEU A 7 -15.15 0.05 -5.53
CA LEU A 7 -14.51 -1.11 -6.16
C LEU A 7 -13.24 -0.70 -6.91
N PHE A 8 -13.28 0.40 -7.66
CA PHE A 8 -12.13 0.89 -8.42
C PHE A 8 -10.97 1.31 -7.49
N ILE A 9 -11.28 1.97 -6.38
CA ILE A 9 -10.28 2.35 -5.36
C ILE A 9 -9.65 1.09 -4.74
N ILE A 10 -10.45 0.08 -4.39
CA ILE A 10 -9.94 -1.18 -3.82
C ILE A 10 -8.98 -1.86 -4.82
N VAL A 11 -9.39 -1.99 -6.09
CA VAL A 11 -8.56 -2.60 -7.13
C VAL A 11 -7.26 -1.79 -7.32
N PHE A 12 -7.34 -0.47 -7.33
CA PHE A 12 -6.17 0.40 -7.44
C PHE A 12 -5.20 0.21 -6.28
N VAL A 13 -5.69 0.17 -5.04
CA VAL A 13 -4.86 -0.04 -3.83
C VAL A 13 -4.21 -1.42 -3.85
N LEU A 14 -4.93 -2.47 -4.28
CA LEU A 14 -4.38 -3.82 -4.42
C LEU A 14 -3.24 -3.87 -5.46
N LEU A 15 -3.43 -3.23 -6.62
CA LEU A 15 -2.39 -3.14 -7.66
C LEU A 15 -1.16 -2.39 -7.15
N LEU A 16 -1.35 -1.31 -6.41
CA LEU A 16 -0.26 -0.53 -5.83
C LEU A 16 0.52 -1.34 -4.78
N GLY A 17 -0.19 -2.03 -3.88
CA GLY A 17 0.41 -2.93 -2.90
C GLY A 17 1.23 -4.05 -3.55
N TYR A 18 0.70 -4.65 -4.63
CA TYR A 18 1.43 -5.66 -5.40
C TYR A 18 2.69 -5.09 -6.07
N ALA A 19 2.59 -3.90 -6.68
CA ALA A 19 3.73 -3.23 -7.31
C ALA A 19 4.85 -2.94 -6.30
N VAL A 20 4.50 -2.38 -5.13
CA VAL A 20 5.46 -2.10 -4.06
C VAL A 20 6.11 -3.38 -3.54
N HIS A 21 5.33 -4.44 -3.33
CA HIS A 21 5.87 -5.75 -2.96
C HIS A 21 6.88 -6.29 -3.98
N LYS A 22 6.59 -6.15 -5.28
CA LYS A 22 7.51 -6.56 -6.35
C LYS A 22 8.79 -5.73 -6.37
N VAL A 23 8.70 -4.42 -6.11
CA VAL A 23 9.87 -3.53 -5.96
C VAL A 23 10.72 -3.97 -4.78
N ILE A 24 10.13 -4.19 -3.61
CA ILE A 24 10.86 -4.65 -2.41
C ILE A 24 11.60 -5.97 -2.71
N LYS A 25 10.92 -6.96 -3.30
CA LYS A 25 11.55 -8.24 -3.68
C LYS A 25 12.68 -8.11 -4.71
N ARG A 26 12.63 -7.09 -5.58
CA ARG A 26 13.68 -6.86 -6.58
C ARG A 26 14.99 -6.39 -5.93
N PHE A 27 14.91 -5.63 -4.84
CA PHE A 27 16.07 -5.10 -4.13
C PHE A 27 16.48 -5.96 -2.92
N ILE A 28 15.54 -6.66 -2.31
CA ILE A 28 15.75 -7.43 -1.09
C ILE A 28 15.25 -8.86 -1.33
N ASP A 29 16.19 -9.79 -1.48
CA ASP A 29 15.90 -11.22 -1.53
C ASP A 29 15.86 -11.83 -0.11
N PRO A 30 14.67 -12.16 0.44
CA PRO A 30 14.55 -12.70 1.78
C PRO A 30 15.15 -14.10 1.93
N ARG A 31 15.47 -14.79 0.83
CA ARG A 31 16.08 -16.13 0.86
C ARG A 31 17.61 -16.09 0.99
N LYS A 32 18.22 -14.92 0.78
CA LYS A 32 19.68 -14.76 0.77
C LYS A 32 20.30 -14.86 2.16
N SER A 33 19.65 -14.33 3.19
CA SER A 33 20.11 -14.40 4.60
C SER A 33 19.02 -13.93 5.58
N VAL A 34 19.20 -14.23 6.86
CA VAL A 34 18.31 -13.77 7.95
C VAL A 34 18.21 -12.23 7.99
N ASN A 35 19.32 -11.52 7.78
CA ASN A 35 19.33 -10.04 7.73
C ASN A 35 18.47 -9.51 6.57
N HIS A 36 18.55 -10.16 5.40
CA HIS A 36 17.70 -9.81 4.27
C HIS A 36 16.22 -10.13 4.53
N LEU A 37 15.91 -11.19 5.28
CA LEU A 37 14.54 -11.48 5.71
C LEU A 37 13.99 -10.39 6.65
N PHE A 38 14.79 -9.94 7.63
CA PHE A 38 14.42 -8.83 8.51
C PHE A 38 14.21 -7.52 7.75
N LEU A 39 15.14 -7.18 6.84
CA LEU A 39 15.00 -6.01 5.97
C LEU A 39 13.74 -6.10 5.11
N TYR A 40 13.47 -7.27 4.54
CA TYR A 40 12.27 -7.50 3.75
C TYR A 40 11.00 -7.23 4.58
N PHE A 41 10.92 -7.76 5.81
CA PHE A 41 9.78 -7.50 6.69
C PHE A 41 9.65 -6.02 7.07
N LEU A 42 10.76 -5.36 7.39
CA LEU A 42 10.77 -3.94 7.74
C LEU A 42 10.24 -3.08 6.58
N PHE A 43 10.80 -3.27 5.38
CA PHE A 43 10.35 -2.53 4.19
C PHE A 43 8.90 -2.85 3.82
N HIS A 44 8.49 -4.10 3.98
CA HIS A 44 7.10 -4.49 3.74
C HIS A 44 6.15 -3.82 4.73
N PHE A 45 6.51 -3.75 6.01
CA PHE A 45 5.72 -3.08 7.04
C PHE A 45 5.61 -1.57 6.78
N ILE A 46 6.73 -0.91 6.46
CA ILE A 46 6.76 0.51 6.08
C ILE A 46 5.87 0.78 4.86
N ALA A 47 5.94 -0.09 3.85
CA ALA A 47 5.11 0.03 2.66
C ALA A 47 3.61 -0.07 2.97
N VAL A 48 3.20 -1.04 3.80
CA VAL A 48 1.80 -1.18 4.23
C VAL A 48 1.38 0.06 5.04
N PHE A 49 2.22 0.55 5.94
CA PHE A 49 1.93 1.74 6.73
C PHE A 49 1.69 2.98 5.85
N ILE A 50 2.58 3.24 4.88
CA ILE A 50 2.42 4.34 3.93
C ILE A 50 1.15 4.17 3.09
N LEU A 51 0.85 2.94 2.65
CA LEU A 51 -0.33 2.66 1.84
C LEU A 51 -1.63 2.94 2.61
N VAL A 52 -1.72 2.47 3.85
CA VAL A 52 -2.88 2.73 4.73
C VAL A 52 -3.01 4.22 5.01
N PHE A 53 -1.90 4.90 5.36
CA PHE A 53 -1.91 6.34 5.58
C PHE A 53 -2.42 7.12 4.36
N LEU A 54 -1.96 6.77 3.15
CA LEU A 54 -2.43 7.42 1.92
C LEU A 54 -3.92 7.19 1.71
N VAL A 55 -4.40 5.96 1.89
CA VAL A 55 -5.83 5.63 1.76
C VAL A 55 -6.66 6.45 2.75
N ASP A 56 -6.28 6.47 4.02
CA ASP A 56 -6.98 7.24 5.05
C ASP A 56 -6.95 8.75 4.76
N PHE A 57 -5.78 9.28 4.35
CA PHE A 57 -5.65 10.68 3.96
C PHE A 57 -6.56 11.03 2.78
N PHE A 58 -6.63 10.19 1.75
CA PHE A 58 -7.52 10.40 0.62
C PHE A 58 -8.99 10.34 1.05
N ILE A 59 -9.37 9.37 1.88
CA ILE A 59 -10.74 9.24 2.39
C ILE A 59 -11.14 10.50 3.18
N LEU A 60 -10.29 10.95 4.11
CA LEU A 60 -10.54 12.14 4.93
C LEU A 60 -10.63 13.40 4.08
N LYS A 61 -9.70 13.59 3.12
CA LYS A 61 -9.69 14.73 2.20
C LYS A 61 -10.94 14.76 1.31
N PHE A 62 -11.32 13.61 0.73
CA PHE A 62 -12.53 13.49 -0.06
C PHE A 62 -13.79 13.73 0.79
N SER A 63 -13.85 13.19 2.01
CA SER A 63 -14.96 13.42 2.94
C SER A 63 -15.12 14.91 3.27
N ALA A 64 -14.02 15.60 3.62
CA ALA A 64 -14.03 17.03 3.90
C ALA A 64 -14.45 17.88 2.69
N THR A 65 -14.15 17.43 1.47
CA THR A 65 -14.52 18.15 0.24
C THR A 65 -15.98 17.91 -0.16
N LEU A 66 -16.56 16.77 0.21
CA LEU A 66 -17.94 16.38 -0.15
C LEU A 66 -18.98 16.80 0.89
N PHE A 67 -18.60 16.91 2.17
CA PHE A 67 -19.51 17.19 3.28
C PHE A 67 -19.15 18.45 4.09
N GLY A 68 -18.07 19.15 3.72
CA GLY A 68 -17.63 20.40 4.33
C GLY A 68 -18.13 21.64 3.60
#